data_AF-A0AAN6INM5-F1
#
_entry.id   AF-A0AAN6INM5-F1
#
_cell.length_a   1.000
_cell.length_b   1.000
_cell.length_c   1.000
_cell.angle_alpha   90.00
_cell.angle_beta   90.00
_cell.angle_gamma   90.00
#
_symmetry.space_group_name_H-M   'P 1'
#
loop_
_entity.id
_entity.type
_entity.pdbx_description
1 polymer ?
#
loop_
_entity_poly.entity_id
_entity_poly.type
_entity_poly.pdbx_seq_one_letter_code
_entity_poly.pdbx_strand_id
1 'polypeptide(L)'
;MSFASANVPNIANSTAILEIGANDVMNAIPDILDNKLSIGSFAKSLSDKVVSQLQMLKSAGFKNIYVANIPPLDKIPLMIMQKQTKEARTIVSAYNQLLLAKTDIWAKASNISNFAMLDMNMFLQTALSKTVTNALGISDTTNSC
;
A
#
# COMPACT_ATOMS: atom_id res chain seq x y z
N MET A 1 -16.50 27.69 -32.33
CA MET A 1 -15.31 26.85 -32.13
C MET A 1 -15.74 25.62 -31.35
N SER A 2 -15.86 24.49 -32.03
CA SER A 2 -16.12 23.19 -31.40
C SER A 2 -14.77 22.66 -30.94
N PHE A 3 -14.56 22.54 -29.63
CA PHE A 3 -13.46 21.73 -29.14
C PHE A 3 -13.84 20.29 -29.46
N ALA A 4 -13.08 19.64 -30.35
CA ALA A 4 -13.14 18.20 -30.48
C ALA A 4 -13.00 17.62 -29.08
N SER A 5 -14.06 16.95 -28.61
CA SER A 5 -13.99 16.13 -27.40
C SER A 5 -12.85 15.16 -27.64
N ALA A 6 -11.72 15.37 -26.96
CA ALA A 6 -10.71 14.33 -26.84
C ALA A 6 -11.47 13.06 -26.47
N ASN A 7 -11.13 11.94 -27.11
CA ASN A 7 -11.75 10.65 -26.88
C ASN A 7 -11.35 10.22 -25.45
N VAL A 8 -12.03 10.77 -24.42
CA VAL A 8 -11.73 10.49 -23.02
C VAL A 8 -11.99 8.99 -22.87
N PRO A 9 -10.95 8.19 -22.56
CA PRO A 9 -11.13 6.76 -22.41
C PRO A 9 -12.25 6.51 -21.42
N ASN A 10 -13.18 5.61 -21.78
CA ASN A 10 -14.24 5.21 -20.87
C ASN A 10 -13.60 4.75 -19.55
N ILE A 11 -13.94 5.43 -18.45
CA ILE A 11 -13.35 5.18 -17.12
C ILE A 11 -13.58 3.73 -16.66
N ALA A 12 -14.63 3.07 -17.16
CA ALA A 12 -14.89 1.66 -16.92
C ALA A 12 -13.81 0.74 -17.50
N ASN A 13 -13.15 1.13 -18.59
CA ASN A 13 -12.05 0.38 -19.21
C ASN A 13 -10.68 0.81 -18.67
N SER A 14 -10.64 1.86 -17.84
CA SER A 14 -9.40 2.31 -17.22
C SER A 14 -9.05 1.46 -16.01
N THR A 15 -7.76 1.38 -15.71
CA THR A 15 -7.24 0.75 -14.50
C THR A 15 -6.92 1.82 -13.46
N ALA A 16 -7.47 1.68 -12.26
CA ALA A 16 -7.06 2.45 -11.09
C ALA A 16 -6.15 1.60 -10.22
N ILE A 17 -5.03 2.18 -9.77
CA ILE A 17 -4.12 1.56 -8.80
C ILE A 17 -4.05 2.51 -7.60
N LEU A 18 -4.39 1.99 -6.42
CA LEU A 18 -4.33 2.73 -5.17
C LEU A 18 -3.15 2.22 -4.32
N GLU A 19 -2.13 3.04 -4.16
CA GLU A 19 -1.00 2.83 -3.26
C GLU A 19 -0.92 4.02 -2.32
N ILE A 20 -1.19 3.80 -1.04
CA ILE A 20 -1.15 4.82 0.00
C ILE A 20 -0.76 4.18 1.34
N GLY A 21 -0.31 5.01 2.28
CA GLY A 21 -0.18 4.63 3.69
C GLY A 21 1.24 4.53 4.22
N ALA A 22 2.26 4.44 3.37
CA ALA A 22 3.65 4.39 3.83
C ALA A 22 4.03 5.64 4.65
N ASN A 23 3.63 6.83 4.17
CA ASN A 23 3.83 8.09 4.89
C ASN A 23 3.05 8.14 6.21
N ASP A 24 1.81 7.65 6.23
CA ASP A 24 0.99 7.57 7.44
C ASP A 24 1.66 6.69 8.50
N VAL A 25 2.23 5.55 8.11
CA VAL A 25 2.98 4.67 9.02
C VAL A 25 4.20 5.40 9.60
N MET A 26 5.02 6.01 8.74
CA MET A 26 6.23 6.71 9.21
C MET A 26 5.90 7.86 10.17
N ASN A 27 4.82 8.61 9.89
CA ASN A 27 4.38 9.71 10.74
C ASN A 27 3.72 9.23 12.05
N ALA A 28 3.17 8.00 12.08
CA ALA A 28 2.52 7.44 13.27
C ALA A 28 3.52 6.84 14.28
N ILE A 29 4.74 6.48 13.87
CA ILE A 29 5.71 5.81 14.74
C ILE A 29 5.99 6.61 16.04
N PRO A 30 6.25 7.94 16.01
CA PRO A 30 6.48 8.69 17.24
C PRO A 30 5.30 8.63 18.22
N ASP A 31 4.07 8.79 17.73
CA ASP A 31 2.87 8.73 18.58
C ASP A 31 2.60 7.31 19.12
N ILE A 32 2.99 6.28 18.37
CA ILE A 32 2.90 4.88 18.82
C ILE A 32 3.94 4.61 19.93
N LEU A 33 5.17 5.11 19.78
CA LEU A 33 6.22 5.00 20.79
C LEU A 33 5.86 5.76 22.09
N ASP A 34 5.17 6.90 21.95
CA ASP A 34 4.68 7.70 23.07
C ASP A 34 3.37 7.15 23.69
N ASN A 35 2.85 6.02 23.21
CA ASN A 35 1.56 5.44 23.59
C ASN A 35 0.33 6.37 23.37
N LYS A 36 0.46 7.41 22.54
CA LYS A 36 -0.65 8.29 22.14
C LYS A 36 -1.57 7.64 21.10
N LEU A 37 -1.04 6.65 20.39
CA LEU A 37 -1.75 5.93 19.34
C LEU A 37 -1.46 4.42 19.45
N SER A 38 -2.48 3.59 19.48
CA SER A 38 -2.28 2.14 19.43
C SER A 38 -2.09 1.65 17.99
N ILE A 39 -1.24 0.64 17.80
CA ILE A 39 -1.03 0.01 16.48
C ILE A 39 -2.35 -0.49 15.89
N GLY A 40 -3.20 -1.14 16.70
CA GLY A 40 -4.48 -1.67 16.25
C GLY A 40 -5.46 -0.57 15.81
N SER A 41 -5.56 0.52 16.58
CA SER A 41 -6.40 1.67 16.24
C SER A 41 -5.93 2.36 14.96
N PHE A 42 -4.62 2.55 14.82
CA PHE A 42 -4.02 3.12 13.60
C PHE A 42 -4.28 2.25 12.38
N ALA A 43 -3.93 0.95 12.45
CA ALA A 43 -4.10 0.01 11.35
C ALA A 43 -5.57 -0.12 10.92
N LYS A 44 -6.50 -0.12 11.89
CA LYS A 44 -7.93 -0.09 11.61
C LYS A 44 -8.33 1.20 10.88
N SER A 45 -7.93 2.37 11.38
CA SER A 45 -8.27 3.67 10.80
C SER A 45 -7.76 3.81 9.37
N LEU A 46 -6.49 3.49 9.13
CA LEU A 46 -5.89 3.59 7.80
C LEU A 46 -6.53 2.62 6.81
N SER A 47 -6.77 1.37 7.21
CA SER A 47 -7.45 0.40 6.34
C SER A 47 -8.91 0.75 6.07
N ASP A 48 -9.63 1.37 7.02
CA ASP A 48 -10.98 1.90 6.79
C ASP A 48 -10.97 3.03 5.73
N LYS A 49 -9.98 3.94 5.80
CA LYS A 49 -9.81 5.01 4.81
C LYS A 49 -9.55 4.46 3.41
N VAL A 50 -8.72 3.43 3.27
CA VAL A 50 -8.45 2.79 1.97
C VAL A 50 -9.73 2.19 1.38
N VAL A 51 -10.51 1.45 2.17
CA VAL A 51 -11.79 0.90 1.69
C VAL A 51 -12.75 2.00 1.26
N SER A 52 -12.80 3.12 1.98
CA SER A 52 -13.59 4.29 1.60
C SER A 52 -13.14 4.85 0.23
N GLN A 53 -11.84 4.95 -0.02
CA GLN A 53 -11.31 5.39 -1.30
C GLN A 53 -11.58 4.40 -2.44
N LEU A 54 -11.51 3.09 -2.18
CA LEU A 54 -11.93 2.07 -3.14
C LEU A 54 -13.40 2.23 -3.52
N GLN A 55 -14.26 2.50 -2.54
CA GLN A 55 -15.66 2.82 -2.79
C GLN A 55 -15.83 4.09 -3.62
N MET A 56 -15.01 5.12 -3.41
CA MET A 56 -15.01 6.33 -4.25
C MET A 56 -14.61 6.03 -5.70
N LEU A 57 -13.55 5.23 -5.91
CA LEU A 57 -13.14 4.82 -7.27
C LEU A 57 -14.24 4.04 -7.99
N LYS A 58 -14.88 3.09 -7.30
CA LYS A 58 -16.05 2.38 -7.84
C LYS A 58 -17.17 3.35 -8.20
N SER A 59 -17.52 4.27 -7.29
CA SER A 59 -18.58 5.26 -7.52
C SER A 59 -18.27 6.21 -8.68
N ALA A 60 -16.98 6.49 -8.94
CA ALA A 60 -16.53 7.25 -10.11
C ALA A 60 -16.63 6.49 -11.43
N GLY A 61 -16.89 5.17 -11.39
CA GLY A 61 -17.13 4.34 -12.58
C GLY A 61 -16.00 3.37 -12.92
N PHE A 62 -14.90 3.33 -12.16
CA PHE A 62 -13.84 2.35 -12.36
C PHE A 62 -14.36 0.92 -12.14
N LYS A 63 -13.97 0.01 -13.05
CA LYS A 63 -14.29 -1.42 -12.95
C LYS A 63 -13.06 -2.31 -12.74
N ASN A 64 -11.86 -1.77 -13.01
CA ASN A 64 -10.58 -2.44 -12.83
C ASN A 64 -9.80 -1.68 -11.75
N ILE A 65 -9.78 -2.22 -10.53
CA ILE A 65 -9.20 -1.54 -9.37
C ILE A 65 -8.18 -2.46 -8.71
N TYR A 66 -6.96 -1.98 -8.54
CA TYR A 66 -5.92 -2.66 -7.81
C TYR A 66 -5.55 -1.82 -6.58
N VAL A 67 -5.22 -2.50 -5.49
CA VAL A 67 -4.73 -1.85 -4.28
C VAL A 67 -3.41 -2.46 -3.89
N ALA A 68 -2.42 -1.64 -3.55
CA ALA A 68 -1.13 -2.11 -3.07
C ALA A 68 -1.10 -2.08 -1.54
N ASN A 69 -0.59 -3.15 -0.93
CA ASN A 69 -0.25 -3.12 0.49
C ASN A 69 1.07 -2.36 0.71
N ILE A 70 1.42 -2.08 1.97
CA ILE A 70 2.63 -1.31 2.27
C ILE A 70 3.86 -2.25 2.18
N PRO A 71 4.93 -1.86 1.46
CA PRO A 71 6.18 -2.62 1.40
C PRO A 71 6.84 -2.73 2.79
N PRO A 72 7.84 -3.60 2.99
CA PRO A 72 8.54 -3.74 4.27
C PRO A 72 9.34 -2.48 4.61
N LEU A 73 8.70 -1.53 5.31
CA LEU A 73 9.33 -0.28 5.72
C LEU A 73 10.52 -0.51 6.68
N ASP A 74 10.60 -1.65 7.35
CA ASP A 74 11.76 -2.01 8.17
C ASP A 74 13.06 -2.21 7.36
N LYS A 75 12.98 -2.18 6.03
CA LYS A 75 14.13 -2.28 5.12
C LYS A 75 14.62 -0.94 4.58
N ILE A 76 13.87 0.16 4.76
CA ILE A 76 14.31 1.44 4.21
C ILE A 76 15.45 2.05 5.06
N PRO A 77 16.43 2.74 4.45
CA PRO A 77 17.57 3.31 5.17
C PRO A 77 17.16 4.20 6.35
N LEU A 78 16.09 5.00 6.19
CA LEU A 78 15.58 5.87 7.24
C LEU A 78 15.20 5.12 8.53
N MET A 79 14.46 4.02 8.41
CA MET A 79 14.04 3.21 9.57
C MET A 79 15.22 2.50 10.23
N ILE A 80 16.22 2.12 9.43
CA ILE A 80 17.48 1.53 9.91
C ILE A 80 18.27 2.58 10.72
N MET A 81 18.47 3.77 10.16
CA MET A 81 19.18 4.88 10.82
C MET A 81 18.51 5.30 12.13
N GLN A 82 17.18 5.37 12.16
CA GLN A 82 16.41 5.75 13.34
C GLN A 82 16.24 4.62 14.36
N LYS A 83 16.73 3.40 14.06
CA LYS A 83 16.56 2.20 14.88
C LYS A 83 15.08 1.85 15.15
N GLN A 84 14.20 2.13 14.20
CA GLN A 84 12.74 1.94 14.27
C GLN A 84 12.24 0.75 13.44
N THR A 85 13.14 -0.17 13.07
CA THR A 85 12.82 -1.30 12.19
C THR A 85 11.79 -2.26 12.79
N LYS A 86 11.79 -2.44 14.11
CA LYS A 86 10.83 -3.31 14.81
C LYS A 86 9.42 -2.75 14.78
N GLU A 87 9.29 -1.45 15.07
CA GLU A 87 8.02 -0.71 15.08
C GLU A 87 7.44 -0.67 13.68
N ALA A 88 8.26 -0.29 12.69
CA ALA A 88 7.87 -0.29 11.27
C ALA A 88 7.34 -1.66 10.83
N ARG A 89 8.06 -2.74 11.13
CA ARG A 89 7.61 -4.11 10.79
C ARG A 89 6.28 -4.46 11.44
N THR A 90 6.12 -4.12 12.72
CA THR A 90 4.93 -4.47 13.51
C THR A 90 3.70 -3.73 12.99
N ILE A 91 3.83 -2.43 12.71
CA ILE A 91 2.74 -1.60 12.18
C ILE A 91 2.37 -2.04 10.76
N VAL A 92 3.36 -2.23 9.87
CA VAL A 92 3.12 -2.68 8.49
C VAL A 92 2.42 -4.04 8.46
N SER A 93 2.85 -4.98 9.30
CA SER A 93 2.22 -6.31 9.40
C SER A 93 0.75 -6.22 9.82
N ALA A 94 0.46 -5.48 10.90
CA ALA A 94 -0.90 -5.31 11.40
C ALA A 94 -1.80 -4.61 10.37
N TYR A 95 -1.29 -3.57 9.70
CA TYR A 95 -2.01 -2.87 8.65
C TYR A 95 -2.27 -3.76 7.42
N ASN A 96 -1.24 -4.41 6.88
CA ASN A 96 -1.37 -5.23 5.68
C ASN A 96 -2.36 -6.39 5.88
N GLN A 97 -2.35 -7.02 7.05
CA GLN A 97 -3.31 -8.08 7.40
C GLN A 97 -4.75 -7.56 7.42
N LEU A 98 -5.00 -6.41 8.07
CA LEU A 98 -6.32 -5.81 8.12
C LEU A 98 -6.78 -5.30 6.76
N LEU A 99 -5.89 -4.70 5.98
CA LEU A 99 -6.18 -4.23 4.63
C LEU A 99 -6.60 -5.40 3.74
N LEU A 100 -5.84 -6.50 3.73
CA LEU A 100 -6.18 -7.70 2.96
C LEU A 100 -7.58 -8.21 3.32
N ALA A 101 -7.86 -8.41 4.59
CA ALA A 101 -9.16 -8.90 5.05
C ALA A 101 -10.32 -7.98 4.63
N LYS A 102 -10.18 -6.67 4.83
CA LYS A 102 -11.24 -5.71 4.51
C LYS A 102 -11.46 -5.55 3.01
N THR A 103 -10.39 -5.55 2.23
CA THR A 103 -10.49 -5.38 0.78
C THR A 103 -11.02 -6.62 0.09
N ASP A 104 -10.74 -7.84 0.60
CA ASP A 104 -11.38 -9.07 0.15
C ASP A 104 -12.91 -9.05 0.38
N ILE A 105 -13.35 -8.63 1.56
CA ILE A 105 -14.77 -8.45 1.88
C ILE A 105 -15.40 -7.39 0.95
N TRP A 106 -14.76 -6.23 0.82
CA TRP A 106 -15.25 -5.16 -0.04
C TRP A 106 -15.36 -5.62 -1.49
N ALA A 107 -14.32 -6.25 -2.04
CA ALA A 107 -14.28 -6.71 -3.42
C ALA A 107 -15.45 -7.66 -3.73
N LYS A 108 -15.71 -8.65 -2.86
CA LYS A 108 -16.84 -9.58 -2.96
C LYS A 108 -18.20 -8.87 -2.97
N ALA A 109 -18.35 -7.80 -2.19
CA ALA A 109 -19.57 -7.00 -2.14
C ALA A 109 -19.68 -5.92 -3.24
N SER A 110 -18.58 -5.62 -3.93
CA SER A 110 -18.46 -4.42 -4.76
C SER A 110 -19.01 -4.58 -6.18
N ASN A 111 -19.14 -5.81 -6.70
CA ASN A 111 -19.54 -6.08 -8.10
C ASN A 111 -18.66 -5.35 -9.14
N ILE A 112 -17.36 -5.21 -8.86
CA ILE A 112 -16.35 -4.70 -9.81
C ILE A 112 -15.85 -5.85 -10.70
N SER A 113 -15.42 -5.51 -11.92
CA SER A 113 -15.02 -6.52 -12.91
C SER A 113 -13.67 -7.15 -12.58
N ASN A 114 -12.69 -6.33 -12.21
CA ASN A 114 -11.35 -6.79 -11.88
C ASN A 114 -10.88 -6.15 -10.58
N PHE A 115 -10.44 -7.00 -9.65
CA PHE A 115 -9.84 -6.59 -8.40
C PHE A 115 -8.66 -7.48 -8.03
N ALA A 116 -7.56 -6.89 -7.60
CA ALA A 116 -6.50 -7.62 -6.94
C ALA A 116 -5.75 -6.75 -5.93
N MET A 117 -5.23 -7.42 -4.89
CA MET A 117 -4.23 -6.87 -4.00
C MET A 117 -2.84 -7.10 -4.62
N LEU A 118 -2.08 -6.02 -4.80
CA LEU A 118 -0.67 -6.08 -5.16
C LEU A 118 0.14 -6.21 -3.86
N ASP A 119 0.77 -7.37 -3.67
CA ASP A 119 1.57 -7.63 -2.47
C ASP A 119 2.99 -7.06 -2.61
N MET A 120 3.08 -5.73 -2.42
CA MET A 120 4.35 -5.01 -2.39
C MET A 120 5.24 -5.46 -1.23
N ASN A 121 4.63 -5.97 -0.15
CA ASN A 121 5.37 -6.50 0.98
C ASN A 121 6.19 -7.72 0.58
N MET A 122 5.54 -8.73 0.01
CA MET A 122 6.21 -9.93 -0.48
C MET A 122 7.14 -9.61 -1.65
N PHE A 123 6.68 -8.79 -2.62
CA PHE A 123 7.49 -8.41 -3.77
C PHE A 123 8.85 -7.84 -3.35
N LEU A 124 8.87 -6.84 -2.46
CA LEU A 124 10.12 -6.22 -2.06
C LEU A 124 10.96 -7.15 -1.17
N GLN A 125 10.34 -7.97 -0.31
CA GLN A 125 11.10 -8.98 0.44
C GLN A 125 11.82 -9.97 -0.48
N THR A 126 11.17 -10.41 -1.57
CA THR A 126 11.79 -11.28 -2.57
C THR A 126 12.87 -10.55 -3.36
N ALA A 127 12.60 -9.32 -3.80
CA ALA A 127 13.53 -8.51 -4.58
C ALA A 127 14.83 -8.21 -3.81
N LEU A 128 14.74 -8.08 -2.48
CA LEU A 128 15.89 -7.83 -1.61
C LEU A 128 16.62 -9.11 -1.16
N SER A 129 16.20 -10.30 -1.62
CA SER A 129 16.90 -11.54 -1.30
C SER A 129 18.26 -11.61 -2.00
N LYS A 130 19.26 -12.22 -1.34
CA LYS A 130 20.62 -12.35 -1.90
C LYS A 130 20.64 -13.01 -3.28
N THR A 131 19.79 -14.01 -3.50
CA THR A 131 19.67 -14.67 -4.80
C THR A 131 19.28 -13.70 -5.90
N VAL A 132 18.25 -12.88 -5.65
CA VAL A 132 17.76 -11.90 -6.62
C VAL A 132 18.74 -10.75 -6.78
N THR A 133 19.25 -10.18 -5.68
CA THR A 133 20.19 -9.05 -5.75
C THR A 133 21.46 -9.43 -6.49
N ASN A 134 22.01 -10.62 -6.25
CA ASN A 134 23.19 -11.11 -6.97
C ASN A 134 22.91 -11.30 -8.47
N ALA A 135 21.76 -11.88 -8.83
CA ALA A 135 21.37 -12.07 -10.22
C ALA A 135 21.16 -10.75 -10.97
N LEU A 136 20.70 -9.71 -10.28
CA LEU A 136 20.47 -8.37 -10.84
C LEU A 136 21.69 -7.44 -10.74
N GLY A 137 22.81 -7.88 -10.16
CA GLY A 137 23.99 -7.04 -9.95
C GLY A 137 23.78 -5.90 -8.93
N ILE A 138 22.82 -6.04 -8.02
CA ILE A 138 22.55 -5.07 -6.96
C ILE A 138 23.49 -5.36 -5.79
N SER A 139 24.43 -4.45 -5.54
CA SER A 139 25.48 -4.61 -4.52
C SER A 139 25.16 -3.99 -3.15
N ASP A 140 24.22 -3.05 -3.09
CA ASP A 140 23.80 -2.38 -1.85
C ASP A 140 22.27 -2.26 -1.81
N THR A 141 21.69 -2.67 -0.68
CA THR A 141 20.25 -2.60 -0.41
C THR A 141 19.93 -1.91 0.92
N THR A 142 20.94 -1.34 1.57
CA THR A 142 20.84 -0.81 2.94
C THR A 142 21.14 0.68 3.03
N ASN A 143 21.86 1.23 2.07
CA ASN A 143 22.20 2.65 2.02
C ASN A 143 21.42 3.37 0.92
N SER A 144 21.29 4.69 1.07
CA SER A 144 20.86 5.56 -0.01
C SER A 144 21.98 5.70 -1.06
N CYS A 145 21.61 5.74 -2.34
CA CYS A 145 22.55 5.96 -3.45
C CYS A 145 23.17 7.36 -3.43
#